data_AF-A0A535ZMK7-F1
#
_entry.id   AF-A0A535ZMK7-F1
#
_cell.length_a   1.000
_cell.length_b   1.000
_cell.length_c   1.000
_cell.angle_alpha   90.00
_cell.angle_beta   90.00
_cell.angle_gamma   90.00
#
_symmetry.space_group_name_H-M   'P 1'
#
loop_
_entity.id
_entity.type
_entity.pdbx_description
1 polymer ?
#
loop_
_entity_poly.entity_id
_entity_poly.type
_entity_poly.pdbx_seq_one_letter_code
_entity_poly.pdbx_strand_id
1 'polypeptide(L)'
;GHRPAIDPLFCSAARAYHDRVIGVVLSGTLDDGSVGLRVIRQEGGTAIVQDPDEALFPQMPRNAIDIAHPQHVAPVAEIARLITTHAGRLDNERGDGGTMNADARSNGQQAAVGAGDTPGIPSGIACPECHGVLWAAADDQSPAFRCRIGHTYAAESLLTAHSSHLEASLWAGVRALEEQASLAKHMANRAEQRGDQHGAARYSDRAGAAGEHAARMQAMLVAWTARAAAG
;
A
#
# COMPACT_ATOMS: atom_id res chain seq x y z
N GLY A 1 2.52 8.98 -8.86
CA GLY A 1 3.68 8.11 -8.61
C GLY A 1 3.17 6.81 -8.06
N HIS A 2 3.67 5.68 -8.56
CA HIS A 2 3.36 4.38 -7.99
C HIS A 2 4.07 4.27 -6.63
N ARG A 3 3.33 4.03 -5.55
CA ARG A 3 3.87 3.48 -4.29
C ARG A 3 3.79 1.96 -4.44
N PRO A 4 4.85 1.25 -4.85
CA PRO A 4 4.87 -0.20 -4.72
C PRO A 4 4.72 -0.53 -3.24
N ALA A 5 3.68 -1.28 -2.90
CA ALA A 5 3.40 -1.66 -1.53
C ALA A 5 4.28 -2.87 -1.15
N ILE A 6 5.23 -2.66 -0.24
CA ILE A 6 6.21 -3.68 0.19
C ILE A 6 5.53 -4.74 1.05
N ASP A 7 4.59 -4.35 1.91
CA ASP A 7 3.85 -5.27 2.78
C ASP A 7 3.04 -6.32 2.00
N PRO A 8 2.24 -5.97 0.96
CA PRO A 8 1.59 -6.96 0.09
C PRO A 8 2.57 -7.89 -0.64
N LEU A 9 3.71 -7.38 -1.10
CA LEU A 9 4.75 -8.20 -1.73
C LEU A 9 5.28 -9.23 -0.74
N PHE A 10 5.68 -8.81 0.44
CA PHE A 10 6.22 -9.69 1.48
C PHE A 10 5.18 -10.69 1.99
N CYS A 11 3.93 -10.25 2.23
CA CYS A 11 2.84 -11.14 2.65
C CYS A 11 2.53 -12.21 1.59
N SER A 12 2.47 -11.83 0.31
CA SER A 12 2.19 -12.79 -0.77
C SER A 12 3.32 -13.79 -0.95
N ALA A 13 4.58 -13.34 -0.89
CA ALA A 13 5.74 -14.22 -0.94
C ALA A 13 5.76 -15.20 0.24
N ALA A 14 5.59 -14.71 1.47
CA ALA A 14 5.60 -15.52 2.69
C ALA A 14 4.57 -16.64 2.65
N ARG A 15 3.35 -16.36 2.19
CA ARG A 15 2.26 -17.36 2.11
C ARG A 15 2.44 -18.37 0.98
N ALA A 16 3.12 -18.00 -0.10
CA ALA A 16 3.33 -18.86 -1.24
C ALA A 16 4.56 -19.77 -1.08
N TYR A 17 5.59 -19.28 -0.39
CA TYR A 17 6.90 -19.93 -0.35
C TYR A 17 7.41 -20.23 1.07
N HIS A 18 6.69 -19.80 2.11
CA HIS A 18 6.96 -20.07 3.52
C HIS A 18 8.44 -19.82 3.90
N ASP A 19 9.12 -20.85 4.40
CA ASP A 19 10.51 -20.85 4.86
C ASP A 19 11.55 -20.51 3.77
N ARG A 20 11.14 -20.51 2.50
CA ARG A 20 12.01 -20.20 1.36
C ARG A 20 12.13 -18.70 1.06
N VAL A 21 11.46 -17.85 1.82
CA VAL A 21 11.49 -16.40 1.61
C VAL A 21 12.56 -15.74 2.46
N ILE A 22 13.37 -14.90 1.83
CA ILE A 22 14.27 -13.97 2.51
C ILE A 22 13.73 -12.56 2.26
N GLY A 23 13.20 -11.93 3.32
CA GLY A 23 12.77 -10.54 3.31
C GLY A 23 13.89 -9.62 3.75
N VAL A 24 14.13 -8.55 3.01
CA VAL A 24 15.17 -7.56 3.32
C VAL A 24 14.57 -6.16 3.32
N VAL A 25 14.67 -5.45 4.43
CA VAL A 25 14.30 -4.03 4.53
C VAL A 25 15.56 -3.17 4.59
N LEU A 26 15.66 -2.19 3.70
CA LEU A 26 16.79 -1.27 3.57
C LEU A 26 16.37 0.16 3.97
N SER A 27 17.32 1.09 3.91
CA SER A 27 17.13 2.53 4.11
C SER A 27 15.89 3.08 3.36
N GLY A 28 15.03 3.81 4.07
CA GLY A 28 13.82 4.42 3.54
C GLY A 28 13.09 5.29 4.57
N THR A 29 12.13 6.10 4.12
CA THR A 29 11.35 7.03 4.96
C THR A 29 9.93 6.55 5.29
N LEU A 30 9.52 5.40 4.77
CA LEU A 30 8.18 4.83 4.97
C LEU A 30 8.22 3.67 5.98
N ASP A 31 7.07 3.29 6.51
CA ASP A 31 6.88 2.14 7.40
C ASP A 31 6.48 0.85 6.67
N ASP A 32 6.03 0.99 5.43
CA ASP A 32 5.68 -0.10 4.50
C ASP A 32 6.85 -1.08 4.32
N GLY A 33 6.58 -2.35 4.63
CA GLY A 33 7.55 -3.46 4.64
C GLY A 33 7.74 -4.09 6.02
N SER A 34 7.39 -3.38 7.10
CA SER A 34 7.57 -3.88 8.47
C SER A 34 6.59 -4.99 8.83
N VAL A 35 5.33 -4.87 8.42
CA VAL A 35 4.29 -5.88 8.70
C VAL A 35 4.51 -7.13 7.86
N GLY A 36 4.81 -6.95 6.58
CA GLY A 36 5.12 -8.03 5.66
C GLY A 36 6.40 -8.78 6.07
N LEU A 37 7.41 -8.07 6.57
CA LEU A 37 8.64 -8.68 7.05
C LEU A 37 8.37 -9.54 8.31
N ARG A 38 7.47 -9.10 9.18
CA ARG A 38 6.98 -9.92 10.31
C ARG A 38 6.30 -11.20 9.80
N VAL A 39 5.46 -11.10 8.77
CA VAL A 39 4.77 -12.27 8.20
C VAL A 39 5.78 -13.25 7.60
N ILE A 40 6.81 -12.78 6.88
CA ILE A 40 7.91 -13.63 6.40
C ILE A 40 8.51 -14.43 7.55
N ARG A 41 8.83 -13.78 8.68
CA ARG A 41 9.38 -14.45 9.85
C ARG A 41 8.41 -15.44 10.49
N GLN A 42 7.13 -15.09 10.60
CA GLN A 42 6.10 -15.97 11.16
C GLN A 42 5.87 -17.24 10.32
N GLU A 43 6.00 -17.13 9.00
CA GLU A 43 5.91 -18.25 8.06
C GLU A 43 7.22 -19.07 7.95
N GLY A 44 8.21 -18.80 8.81
CA GLY A 44 9.48 -19.52 8.86
C GLY A 44 10.57 -18.98 7.93
N GLY A 45 10.31 -17.91 7.18
CA GLY A 45 11.29 -17.23 6.34
C GLY A 45 12.30 -16.39 7.14
N THR A 46 13.32 -15.89 6.44
CA THR A 46 14.40 -15.09 7.04
C THR A 46 14.12 -13.60 6.86
N ALA A 47 14.06 -12.84 7.95
CA ALA A 47 13.97 -11.39 7.94
C ALA A 47 15.33 -10.74 8.25
N ILE A 48 15.76 -9.84 7.37
CA ILE A 48 17.01 -9.08 7.47
C ILE A 48 16.66 -7.60 7.37
N VAL A 49 17.26 -6.78 8.24
CA VAL A 49 17.11 -5.32 8.20
C VAL A 49 18.49 -4.67 8.13
N GLN A 50 18.62 -3.63 7.32
CA GLN A 50 19.83 -2.80 7.31
C GLN A 50 20.03 -2.15 8.67
N ASP A 51 21.27 -2.11 9.16
CA ASP A 51 21.63 -1.37 10.37
C ASP A 51 21.19 0.11 10.24
N PRO A 52 20.31 0.61 11.13
CA PRO A 52 19.82 1.99 11.07
C PRO A 52 20.93 3.04 11.19
N ASP A 53 22.07 2.73 11.80
CA ASP A 53 23.14 3.71 12.05
C ASP A 53 23.97 4.02 10.79
N GLU A 54 23.87 3.20 9.74
CA GLU A 54 24.46 3.46 8.41
C GLU A 54 23.41 3.73 7.31
N ALA A 55 22.12 3.70 7.66
CA ALA A 55 21.04 3.97 6.73
C ALA A 55 20.94 5.48 6.43
N LEU A 56 20.90 5.84 5.14
CA LEU A 56 20.68 7.23 4.72
C LEU A 56 19.34 7.79 5.23
N PHE A 57 18.33 6.92 5.31
CA PHE A 57 17.02 7.18 5.90
C PHE A 57 16.71 6.06 6.91
N PRO A 58 16.90 6.29 8.22
CA PRO A 58 16.83 5.22 9.23
C PRO A 58 15.41 4.90 9.70
N GLN A 59 14.39 5.64 9.25
CA GLN A 59 13.02 5.48 9.72
C GLN A 59 12.46 4.08 9.37
N MET A 60 12.58 3.65 8.11
CA MET A 60 12.09 2.35 7.66
C MET A 60 12.82 1.18 8.37
N PRO A 61 14.16 1.14 8.47
CA PRO A 61 14.85 0.14 9.26
C PRO A 61 14.44 0.08 10.74
N ARG A 62 14.30 1.23 11.42
CA ARG A 62 13.88 1.29 12.83
C ARG A 62 12.49 0.70 13.02
N ASN A 63 11.54 1.10 12.17
CA ASN A 63 10.18 0.56 12.21
C ASN A 63 10.15 -0.95 11.97
N ALA A 64 10.95 -1.45 11.02
CA ALA A 64 11.05 -2.87 10.74
C ALA A 64 11.65 -3.66 11.92
N ILE A 65 12.62 -3.11 12.64
CA ILE A 65 13.20 -3.73 13.85
C ILE A 65 12.14 -3.84 14.95
N ASP A 66 11.42 -2.74 15.20
CA ASP A 66 10.43 -2.66 16.28
C ASP A 66 9.22 -3.57 16.03
N ILE A 67 8.76 -3.68 14.77
CA ILE A 67 7.56 -4.43 14.41
C ILE A 67 7.86 -5.89 14.08
N ALA A 68 8.89 -6.15 13.27
CA ALA A 68 9.14 -7.49 12.73
C ALA A 68 10.04 -8.35 13.61
N HIS A 69 10.85 -7.72 14.47
CA HIS A 69 11.89 -8.38 15.26
C HIS A 69 12.75 -9.32 14.38
N PRO A 70 13.49 -8.76 13.40
CA PRO A 70 14.20 -9.54 12.38
C PRO A 70 15.28 -10.43 12.99
N GLN A 71 15.58 -11.54 12.32
CA GLN A 71 16.68 -12.42 12.73
C GLN A 71 18.05 -11.75 12.61
N HIS A 72 18.18 -10.80 11.67
CA HIS A 72 19.43 -10.11 11.41
C HIS A 72 19.22 -8.61 11.26
N VAL A 73 20.07 -7.83 11.95
CA VAL A 73 20.30 -6.41 11.69
C VAL A 73 21.77 -6.30 11.32
N ALA A 74 22.08 -5.78 10.13
CA ALA A 74 23.45 -5.82 9.61
C ALA A 74 23.78 -4.64 8.68
N PRO A 75 25.07 -4.25 8.61
CA PRO A 75 25.57 -3.33 7.59
C PRO A 75 25.22 -3.81 6.17
N VAL A 76 24.96 -2.88 5.24
CA VAL A 76 24.56 -3.17 3.86
C VAL A 76 25.59 -4.02 3.13
N ALA A 77 26.88 -3.83 3.45
CA ALA A 77 27.98 -4.63 2.91
C ALA A 77 27.91 -6.11 3.34
N GLU A 78 27.27 -6.42 4.47
CA GLU A 78 27.11 -7.79 4.98
C GLU A 78 25.82 -8.47 4.51
N ILE A 79 24.81 -7.70 4.09
CA ILE A 79 23.50 -8.25 3.69
C ILE A 79 23.63 -9.27 2.55
N ALA A 80 24.48 -9.03 1.56
CA ALA A 80 24.71 -9.98 0.46
C ALA A 80 25.23 -11.35 0.95
N ARG A 81 26.12 -11.33 1.96
CA ARG A 81 26.64 -12.54 2.61
C ARG A 81 25.55 -13.27 3.38
N LEU A 82 24.66 -12.54 4.07
CA LEU A 82 23.52 -13.13 4.77
C LEU A 82 22.56 -13.80 3.78
N ILE A 83 22.18 -13.11 2.69
CA ILE A 83 21.28 -13.68 1.67
C ILE A 83 21.83 -15.00 1.13
N THR A 84 23.11 -15.04 0.75
CA THR A 84 23.75 -16.25 0.21
C THR A 84 23.85 -17.38 1.24
N THR A 85 24.12 -17.05 2.51
CA THR A 85 24.16 -18.03 3.61
C THR A 85 22.79 -18.68 3.85
N HIS A 86 21.72 -17.89 3.81
CA HIS A 86 20.36 -18.38 4.06
C HIS A 86 19.73 -19.04 2.83
N ALA A 87 20.06 -18.60 1.62
CA ALA A 87 19.60 -19.23 0.38
C ALA A 87 20.18 -20.64 0.19
N GLY A 88 21.44 -20.86 0.60
CA GLY A 88 22.13 -22.15 0.44
C GLY A 88 21.66 -23.27 1.40
N ARG A 89 20.79 -22.99 2.37
CA ARG A 89 20.28 -24.01 3.32
C ARG A 89 19.17 -24.90 2.76
N LEU A 90 18.51 -24.49 1.66
CA LEU A 90 17.37 -25.23 1.08
C LEU A 90 17.77 -26.50 0.31
N ASP A 91 19.07 -26.71 0.07
CA ASP A 91 19.57 -27.86 -0.70
C ASP A 91 20.00 -29.04 0.17
N ASN A 92 20.13 -28.88 1.51
CA ASN A 92 20.82 -29.86 2.36
C ASN A 92 19.93 -30.66 3.33
N GLU A 93 18.61 -30.44 3.37
CA GLU A 93 17.66 -31.23 4.16
C GLU A 93 16.61 -31.94 3.29
N ARG A 94 17.06 -32.72 2.30
CA ARG A 94 16.25 -33.78 1.71
C ARG A 94 16.55 -35.10 2.41
N GLY A 95 15.87 -35.32 3.53
CA GLY A 95 15.76 -36.60 4.23
C GLY A 95 14.34 -37.15 4.13
N ASP A 96 14.25 -38.33 3.55
CA ASP A 96 13.14 -39.28 3.38
C ASP A 96 12.07 -39.37 4.50
N GLY A 97 10.79 -39.47 4.09
CA GLY A 97 9.80 -40.41 4.65
C GLY A 97 8.90 -39.98 5.82
N GLY A 98 7.58 -39.88 5.59
CA GLY A 98 6.61 -39.76 6.70
C GLY A 98 5.12 -39.61 6.36
N THR A 99 4.54 -40.60 5.67
CA THR A 99 3.10 -40.98 5.66
C THR A 99 2.02 -39.92 5.45
N MET A 100 1.46 -39.96 4.24
CA MET A 100 0.08 -39.55 3.96
C MET A 100 -0.89 -40.39 4.80
N ASN A 101 -1.83 -39.73 5.48
CA ASN A 101 -3.10 -40.35 5.81
C ASN A 101 -4.16 -39.71 4.93
N ALA A 102 -4.58 -40.49 3.94
CA ALA A 102 -5.67 -40.19 3.05
C ALA A 102 -6.96 -40.72 3.69
N ASP A 103 -7.85 -39.82 4.07
CA ASP A 103 -9.30 -40.00 4.22
C ASP A 103 -9.88 -38.57 4.33
N ALA A 104 -10.73 -38.03 3.47
CA ALA A 104 -11.69 -38.63 2.56
C ALA A 104 -11.86 -37.72 1.33
N ARG A 105 -11.83 -38.33 0.15
CA ARG A 105 -12.36 -37.71 -1.07
C ARG A 105 -13.87 -37.93 -1.07
N SER A 106 -14.67 -36.87 -0.91
CA SER A 106 -16.02 -36.83 -1.44
C SER A 106 -16.22 -35.56 -2.29
N ASN A 107 -16.21 -35.81 -3.59
CA ASN A 107 -17.00 -35.17 -4.64
C ASN A 107 -16.86 -33.66 -4.90
N GLY A 108 -16.05 -33.36 -5.92
CA GLY A 108 -16.50 -32.59 -7.08
C GLY A 108 -17.30 -31.31 -6.82
N GLN A 109 -16.64 -30.29 -6.28
CA GLN A 109 -17.03 -28.89 -6.49
C GLN A 109 -15.76 -28.06 -6.64
N GLN A 110 -15.71 -27.33 -7.75
CA GLN A 110 -14.68 -26.35 -8.06
C GLN A 110 -14.46 -25.49 -6.81
N ALA A 111 -13.24 -25.51 -6.27
CA ALA A 111 -12.87 -24.75 -5.09
C ALA A 111 -13.07 -23.25 -5.38
N ALA A 112 -14.19 -22.71 -4.92
CA ALA A 112 -14.42 -21.30 -4.85
C ALA A 112 -13.36 -20.68 -3.93
N VAL A 113 -12.69 -19.67 -4.45
CA VAL A 113 -11.69 -18.88 -3.74
C VAL A 113 -12.34 -18.20 -2.53
N GLY A 114 -11.94 -18.62 -1.32
CA GLY A 114 -12.26 -17.93 -0.07
C GLY A 114 -13.17 -18.69 0.88
N ALA A 115 -12.59 -19.43 1.82
CA ALA A 115 -13.22 -19.83 3.08
C ALA A 115 -12.09 -20.27 4.04
N GLY A 116 -11.63 -19.36 4.90
CA GLY A 116 -10.57 -19.65 5.88
C GLY A 116 -10.28 -18.51 6.86
N ASP A 117 -10.59 -17.27 6.50
CA ASP A 117 -10.49 -16.12 7.42
C ASP A 117 -11.91 -15.64 7.75
N THR A 118 -12.41 -15.86 8.96
CA THR A 118 -13.53 -15.08 9.47
C THR A 118 -13.05 -13.63 9.58
N PRO A 119 -13.50 -12.71 8.71
CA PRO A 119 -13.21 -11.31 8.91
C PRO A 119 -13.97 -10.93 10.19
N GLY A 120 -13.37 -10.15 11.09
CA GLY A 120 -14.04 -9.73 12.33
C GLY A 120 -15.31 -8.90 12.08
N ILE A 121 -15.68 -8.01 13.00
CA ILE A 121 -16.91 -7.23 12.84
C ILE A 121 -16.74 -6.23 11.69
N PRO A 122 -17.66 -6.15 10.69
CA PRO A 122 -17.61 -5.13 9.67
C PRO A 122 -17.61 -3.74 10.30
N SER A 123 -16.58 -2.95 10.02
CA SER A 123 -16.38 -1.65 10.67
C SER A 123 -17.22 -0.52 10.07
N GLY A 124 -17.75 -0.70 8.86
CA GLY A 124 -18.36 0.37 8.07
C GLY A 124 -17.35 1.34 7.44
N ILE A 125 -16.05 1.13 7.66
CA ILE A 125 -14.97 1.94 7.12
C ILE A 125 -14.45 1.30 5.82
N ALA A 126 -14.10 2.12 4.83
CA ALA A 126 -13.52 1.66 3.58
C ALA A 126 -11.99 1.64 3.65
N CYS A 127 -11.34 0.69 2.96
CA CYS A 127 -9.90 0.67 2.80
C CYS A 127 -9.46 1.83 1.89
N PRO A 128 -8.53 2.70 2.30
CA PRO A 128 -8.06 3.82 1.48
C PRO A 128 -7.33 3.39 0.20
N GLU A 129 -6.81 2.17 0.13
CA GLU A 129 -6.06 1.69 -1.03
C GLU A 129 -6.91 0.96 -2.06
N CYS A 130 -7.92 0.21 -1.60
CA CYS A 130 -8.71 -0.65 -2.48
C CYS A 130 -10.21 -0.36 -2.46
N HIS A 131 -10.65 0.58 -1.62
CA HIS A 131 -12.05 0.96 -1.43
C HIS A 131 -13.00 -0.16 -1.00
N GLY A 132 -12.45 -1.30 -0.56
CA GLY A 132 -13.21 -2.42 -0.01
C GLY A 132 -13.57 -2.21 1.46
N VAL A 133 -14.53 -2.96 1.98
CA VAL A 133 -14.91 -2.91 3.41
C VAL A 133 -13.71 -3.33 4.28
N LEU A 134 -13.52 -2.66 5.42
CA LEU A 134 -12.62 -3.07 6.48
C LEU A 134 -13.37 -3.81 7.59
N TRP A 135 -12.74 -4.85 8.11
CA TRP A 135 -13.20 -5.62 9.27
C TRP A 135 -12.28 -5.33 10.44
N ALA A 136 -12.87 -5.07 11.62
CA ALA A 136 -12.13 -4.84 12.84
C ALA A 136 -11.92 -6.15 13.61
N ALA A 137 -10.70 -6.39 14.10
CA ALA A 137 -10.43 -7.43 15.07
C ALA A 137 -11.13 -7.12 16.40
N ALA A 138 -11.57 -8.15 17.12
CA ALA A 138 -12.33 -8.01 18.37
C ALA A 138 -11.45 -7.71 19.60
N ASP A 139 -10.13 -7.55 19.44
CA ASP A 139 -9.18 -7.43 20.55
C ASP A 139 -8.94 -5.96 20.93
N ASP A 140 -8.97 -5.66 22.23
CA ASP A 140 -9.09 -4.32 22.82
C ASP A 140 -7.75 -3.56 22.90
N GLN A 141 -6.63 -4.29 22.80
CA GLN A 141 -5.31 -3.70 23.04
C GLN A 141 -4.67 -3.05 21.80
N SER A 142 -5.17 -3.35 20.60
CA SER A 142 -4.76 -2.73 19.33
C SER A 142 -5.75 -3.15 18.22
N PRO A 143 -6.82 -2.36 17.97
CA PRO A 143 -7.81 -2.73 16.96
C PRO A 143 -7.15 -2.76 15.57
N ALA A 144 -6.93 -3.97 15.07
CA ALA A 144 -6.43 -4.21 13.72
C ALA A 144 -7.60 -4.21 12.74
N PHE A 145 -7.57 -3.29 11.78
CA PHE A 145 -8.47 -3.28 10.63
C PHE A 145 -7.85 -4.07 9.50
N ARG A 146 -8.64 -4.91 8.82
CA ARG A 146 -8.17 -5.66 7.65
C ARG A 146 -9.16 -5.56 6.51
N CYS A 147 -8.69 -5.47 5.27
CA CYS A 147 -9.53 -5.55 4.07
C CYS A 147 -9.48 -6.95 3.41
N ARG A 148 -10.37 -7.21 2.44
CA ARG A 148 -10.54 -8.54 1.82
C ARG A 148 -9.31 -8.95 1.02
N ILE A 149 -8.61 -7.98 0.44
CA ILE A 149 -7.41 -8.24 -0.36
C ILE A 149 -6.12 -8.24 0.49
N GLY A 150 -6.23 -7.93 1.79
CA GLY A 150 -5.17 -8.16 2.76
C GLY A 150 -4.51 -6.93 3.39
N HIS A 151 -4.90 -5.70 3.04
CA HIS A 151 -4.38 -4.51 3.71
C HIS A 151 -4.77 -4.48 5.18
N THR A 152 -3.82 -4.15 6.04
CA THR A 152 -4.01 -4.15 7.50
C THR A 152 -3.58 -2.81 8.09
N TYR A 153 -4.34 -2.29 9.05
CA TYR A 153 -4.06 -1.01 9.70
C TYR A 153 -4.32 -1.11 11.20
N ALA A 154 -3.54 -0.37 11.98
CA ALA A 154 -3.96 0.04 13.32
C ALA A 154 -4.90 1.25 13.18
N ALA A 155 -5.66 1.59 14.23
CA ALA A 155 -6.60 2.73 14.17
C ALA A 155 -5.94 4.05 13.75
N GLU A 156 -4.77 4.36 14.31
CA GLU A 156 -4.05 5.62 14.01
C GLU A 156 -3.49 5.62 12.58
N SER A 157 -2.87 4.53 12.14
CA SER A 157 -2.36 4.43 10.77
C SER A 157 -3.48 4.41 9.73
N LEU A 158 -4.65 3.85 10.05
CA LEU A 158 -5.84 3.93 9.22
C LEU A 158 -6.32 5.38 9.05
N LEU A 159 -6.35 6.15 10.14
CA LEU A 159 -6.76 7.54 10.09
C LEU A 159 -5.81 8.36 9.21
N THR A 160 -4.50 8.21 9.40
CA THR A 160 -3.47 8.86 8.58
C THR A 160 -3.56 8.45 7.11
N ALA A 161 -3.80 7.17 6.83
CA ALA A 161 -3.98 6.66 5.47
C ALA A 161 -5.24 7.25 4.80
N HIS A 162 -6.33 7.41 5.55
CA HIS A 162 -7.54 8.08 5.06
C HIS A 162 -7.32 9.57 4.78
N SER A 163 -6.63 10.30 5.65
CA SER A 163 -6.29 11.72 5.40
C SER A 163 -5.44 11.87 4.14
N SER A 164 -4.40 11.03 4.00
CA SER A 164 -3.54 11.02 2.82
C SER A 164 -4.31 10.70 1.53
N HIS A 165 -5.21 9.71 1.59
CA HIS A 165 -6.05 9.33 0.46
C HIS A 165 -7.04 10.43 0.06
N LEU A 166 -7.67 11.08 1.04
CA LEU A 166 -8.57 12.20 0.80
C LEU A 166 -7.85 13.35 0.10
N GLU A 167 -6.66 13.71 0.59
CA GLU A 167 -5.83 14.74 -0.03
C GLU A 167 -5.46 14.39 -1.48
N ALA A 168 -4.98 13.17 -1.71
CA ALA A 168 -4.64 12.71 -3.05
C ALA A 168 -5.84 12.76 -4.01
N SER A 169 -7.03 12.37 -3.53
CA SER A 169 -8.27 12.39 -4.30
C SER A 169 -8.72 13.81 -4.65
N LEU A 170 -8.61 14.75 -3.70
CA LEU A 170 -8.95 16.15 -3.94
C LEU A 170 -7.98 16.79 -4.96
N TRP A 171 -6.68 16.51 -4.86
CA TRP A 171 -5.71 16.95 -5.87
C TRP A 171 -5.94 16.33 -7.25
N ALA A 172 -6.39 15.08 -7.32
CA ALA A 172 -6.81 14.48 -8.57
C ALA A 172 -8.01 15.21 -9.18
N GLY A 173 -8.98 15.63 -8.35
CA GLY A 173 -10.08 16.48 -8.77
C GLY A 173 -9.64 17.85 -9.31
N VAL A 174 -8.68 18.50 -8.65
CA VAL A 174 -8.09 19.77 -9.14
C VAL A 174 -7.47 19.58 -10.51
N ARG A 175 -6.61 18.56 -10.68
CA ARG A 175 -5.98 18.26 -11.99
C ARG A 175 -7.03 18.01 -13.08
N ALA A 176 -8.07 17.25 -12.79
CA ALA A 176 -9.14 16.98 -13.75
C ALA A 176 -9.87 18.28 -14.17
N LEU A 177 -10.07 19.23 -13.25
CA LEU A 177 -10.64 20.54 -13.58
C LEU A 177 -9.70 21.39 -14.43
N GLU A 178 -8.40 21.38 -14.15
CA GLU A 178 -7.39 22.07 -14.97
C GLU A 178 -7.29 21.48 -16.38
N GLU A 179 -7.31 20.16 -16.50
CA GLU A 179 -7.34 19.45 -17.78
C GLU A 179 -8.61 19.79 -18.57
N GLN A 180 -9.77 19.83 -17.90
CA GLN A 180 -11.02 20.25 -18.53
C GLN A 180 -10.95 21.71 -19.00
N ALA A 181 -10.34 22.61 -18.21
CA ALA A 181 -10.16 24.01 -18.58
C ALA A 181 -9.23 24.15 -19.80
N SER A 182 -8.13 23.40 -19.82
CA SER A 182 -7.18 23.36 -20.94
C SER A 182 -7.85 22.84 -22.21
N LEU A 183 -8.58 21.72 -22.13
CA LEU A 183 -9.30 21.16 -23.27
C LEU A 183 -10.34 22.14 -23.81
N ALA A 184 -11.13 22.77 -22.93
CA ALA A 184 -12.13 23.74 -23.32
C ALA A 184 -11.50 24.96 -24.02
N LYS A 185 -10.34 25.46 -23.56
CA LYS A 185 -9.59 26.52 -24.27
C LYS A 185 -9.18 26.10 -25.68
N HIS A 186 -8.68 24.86 -25.84
CA HIS A 186 -8.33 24.34 -27.18
C HIS A 186 -9.55 24.25 -28.10
N MET A 187 -10.71 23.86 -27.57
CA MET A 187 -11.96 23.80 -28.32
C MET A 187 -12.47 25.19 -28.70
N ALA A 188 -12.35 26.18 -27.81
CA ALA A 188 -12.68 27.57 -28.09
C ALA A 188 -11.85 28.11 -29.27
N ASN A 189 -10.52 27.96 -29.19
CA ASN A 189 -9.61 28.42 -30.25
C ASN A 189 -9.93 27.77 -31.61
N ARG A 190 -10.25 26.46 -31.63
CA ARG A 190 -10.67 25.78 -32.87
C ARG A 190 -12.02 26.25 -33.40
N ALA A 191 -12.95 26.60 -32.52
CA ALA A 191 -14.24 27.16 -32.92
C ALA A 191 -14.06 28.55 -33.55
N GLU A 192 -13.22 29.40 -32.96
CA GLU A 192 -12.87 30.72 -33.51
C GLU A 192 -12.24 30.61 -34.90
N GLN A 193 -11.28 29.69 -35.08
CA GLN A 193 -10.64 29.45 -36.38
C GLN A 193 -11.62 29.02 -37.49
N ARG A 194 -12.76 28.43 -37.13
CA ARG A 194 -13.82 28.03 -38.06
C ARG A 194 -14.93 29.09 -38.21
N GLY A 195 -14.80 30.23 -37.54
CA GLY A 195 -15.82 31.28 -37.51
C GLY A 195 -17.04 30.97 -36.65
N ASP A 196 -17.01 29.91 -35.84
CA ASP A 196 -18.09 29.54 -34.92
C ASP A 196 -17.96 30.33 -33.60
N GLN A 197 -18.45 31.57 -33.62
CA GLN A 197 -18.39 32.47 -32.46
C GLN A 197 -19.20 31.95 -31.27
N HIS A 198 -20.34 31.29 -31.51
CA HIS A 198 -21.18 30.79 -30.42
C HIS A 198 -20.55 29.57 -29.74
N GLY A 199 -19.98 28.65 -30.52
CA GLY A 199 -19.21 27.53 -29.98
C GLY A 199 -17.98 28.01 -29.22
N ALA A 200 -17.26 29.02 -29.74
CA ALA A 200 -16.11 29.61 -29.07
C ALA A 200 -16.47 30.18 -27.70
N ALA A 201 -17.50 31.03 -27.62
CA ALA A 201 -17.97 31.62 -26.37
C ALA A 201 -18.34 30.53 -25.33
N ARG A 202 -19.11 29.51 -25.74
CA ARG A 202 -19.52 28.42 -24.86
C ARG A 202 -18.33 27.64 -24.28
N TYR A 203 -17.31 27.36 -25.10
CA TYR A 203 -16.11 26.67 -24.62
C TYR A 203 -15.25 27.56 -23.73
N SER A 204 -15.17 28.87 -24.01
CA SER A 204 -14.49 29.85 -23.15
C SER A 204 -15.14 29.95 -21.78
N ASP A 205 -16.48 30.01 -21.71
CA ASP A 205 -17.22 30.00 -20.44
C ASP A 205 -16.94 28.72 -19.63
N ARG A 206 -16.94 27.56 -20.31
CA ARG A 206 -16.62 26.27 -19.68
C ARG A 206 -15.19 26.23 -19.16
N ALA A 207 -14.24 26.81 -19.89
CA ALA A 207 -12.86 26.91 -19.47
C ALA A 207 -12.70 27.80 -18.22
N GLY A 208 -13.37 28.96 -18.20
CA GLY A 208 -13.39 29.88 -17.07
C GLY A 208 -13.95 29.21 -15.82
N ALA A 209 -15.14 28.63 -15.92
CA ALA A 209 -15.79 27.95 -14.80
C ALA A 209 -14.93 26.81 -14.22
N ALA A 210 -14.32 25.99 -15.08
CA ALA A 210 -13.44 24.90 -14.64
C ALA A 210 -12.18 25.41 -13.94
N GLY A 211 -11.55 26.47 -14.47
CA GLY A 211 -10.40 27.12 -13.85
C GLY A 211 -10.73 27.74 -12.49
N GLU A 212 -11.88 28.40 -12.36
CA GLU A 212 -12.33 28.96 -11.08
C GLU A 212 -12.61 27.89 -10.02
N HIS A 213 -13.18 26.75 -10.40
CA HIS A 213 -13.39 25.63 -9.47
C HIS A 213 -12.06 25.02 -9.03
N ALA A 214 -11.11 24.83 -9.95
CA ALA A 214 -9.77 24.34 -9.63
C ALA A 214 -9.07 25.27 -8.62
N ALA A 215 -9.08 26.57 -8.89
CA ALA A 215 -8.46 27.58 -8.01
C ALA A 215 -9.08 27.59 -6.61
N ARG A 216 -10.41 27.51 -6.50
CA ARG A 216 -11.11 27.44 -5.21
C ARG A 216 -10.75 26.17 -4.42
N MET A 217 -10.74 25.02 -5.09
CA MET A 217 -10.35 23.75 -4.45
C MET A 217 -8.88 23.76 -4.02
N GLN A 218 -7.97 24.28 -4.84
CA GLN A 218 -6.56 24.41 -4.51
C GLN A 218 -6.32 25.31 -3.29
N ALA A 219 -7.01 26.46 -3.21
CA ALA A 219 -6.91 27.35 -2.06
C ALA A 219 -7.36 26.66 -0.76
N MET A 220 -8.43 25.88 -0.80
CA MET A 220 -8.88 25.08 0.34
C MET A 220 -7.85 24.02 0.75
N LEU A 221 -7.25 23.32 -0.22
CA LEU A 221 -6.25 22.28 0.03
C LEU A 221 -4.97 22.83 0.65
N VAL A 222 -4.43 23.93 0.12
CA VAL A 222 -3.22 24.58 0.66
C VAL A 222 -3.45 25.09 2.08
N ALA A 223 -4.63 25.65 2.36
CA ALA A 223 -4.98 26.07 3.72
C ALA A 223 -5.13 24.89 4.69
N TRP A 224 -5.61 23.74 4.22
CA TRP A 224 -5.76 22.53 5.02
C TRP A 224 -4.40 21.91 5.37
N THR A 225 -3.49 21.78 4.40
CA THR A 225 -2.15 21.22 4.63
C THR A 225 -1.29 22.11 5.53
N ALA A 226 -1.40 23.44 5.39
CA ALA A 226 -0.70 24.39 6.26
C ALA A 226 -1.14 24.27 7.74
N ARG A 227 -2.42 23.98 8.01
CA ARG A 227 -2.92 23.75 9.37
C ARG A 227 -2.49 22.41 9.94
N ALA A 228 -2.39 21.38 9.10
CA ALA A 228 -1.91 20.06 9.51
C ALA A 228 -0.40 20.05 9.83
N ALA A 229 0.39 20.93 9.21
CA ALA A 229 1.83 21.06 9.48
C ALA A 229 2.17 21.93 10.72
N ALA A 230 1.18 22.64 11.28
CA ALA A 230 1.37 23.59 12.39
C ALA A 230 0.93 23.05 13.76
N GLY A 231 0.39 21.82 13.83
CA GLY A 231 -0.01 21.12 15.04
C GLY A 231 0.72 19.79 15.15
#